data_AF-A0A1H6LW45-F1
#
_entry.id   AF-A0A1H6LW45-F1
#
_cell.length_a   1.000
_cell.length_b   1.000
_cell.length_c   1.000
_cell.angle_alpha   90.00
_cell.angle_beta   90.00
_cell.angle_gamma   90.00
#
_symmetry.space_group_name_H-M   'P 1'
#
loop_
_entity.id
_entity.type
_entity.pdbx_description
1 polymer ?
#
loop_
_entity_poly.entity_id
_entity_poly.type
_entity_poly.pdbx_seq_one_letter_code
_entity_poly.pdbx_strand_id
1 'polypeptide(L)' 'MATDWQDYAQQMMEMLEANKNFKNTQSAHTYTPRPEFRPLSKFEKRGNKLGHGVWDLIFTNR' A
#
# COMPACT_ATOMS: atom_id res chain seq x y z
N MET A 1 2.58 3.53 -3.95
CA MET A 1 1.14 3.83 -4.05
C MET A 1 0.50 3.66 -2.68
N ALA A 2 -0.57 4.41 -2.37
CA ALA A 2 -1.33 4.23 -1.13
C ALA A 2 -2.83 4.33 -1.44
N THR A 3 -3.64 3.49 -0.81
CA THR A 3 -5.11 3.45 -0.97
C THR A 3 -5.78 3.18 0.37
N ASP A 4 -6.96 3.75 0.61
CA ASP A 4 -7.83 3.55 1.77
C ASP A 4 -8.94 2.51 1.52
N TRP A 5 -8.92 1.84 0.37
CA TRP A 5 -9.84 0.76 0.01
C TRP A 5 -9.11 -0.58 -0.13
N GLN A 6 -9.47 -1.55 0.72
CA GLN A 6 -8.84 -2.87 0.78
C GLN A 6 -8.98 -3.69 -0.51
N ASP A 7 -10.17 -3.80 -1.09
CA ASP A 7 -10.39 -4.59 -2.31
C ASP A 7 -9.53 -4.05 -3.47
N TYR A 8 -9.45 -2.73 -3.57
CA TYR A 8 -8.60 -2.07 -4.55
C TYR A 8 -7.11 -2.32 -4.28
N ALA A 9 -6.70 -2.32 -3.01
CA ALA A 9 -5.33 -2.66 -2.62
C ALA A 9 -4.96 -4.10 -3.04
N GLN A 10 -5.86 -5.05 -2.80
CA GLN A 10 -5.70 -6.46 -3.19
C GLN A 10 -5.57 -6.60 -4.70
N GLN A 11 -6.50 -6.00 -5.45
CA GLN A 11 -6.45 -6.02 -6.90
C GLN A 11 -5.13 -5.46 -7.42
N MET A 12 -4.69 -4.31 -6.91
CA MET A 12 -3.43 -3.68 -7.33
C MET A 12 -2.20 -4.52 -6.98
N MET A 13 -2.20 -5.20 -5.82
CA MET A 13 -1.16 -6.13 -5.41
C MET A 13 -1.02 -7.28 -6.44
N GLU A 14 -2.15 -7.92 -6.80
CA GLU A 14 -2.16 -8.99 -7.80
C GLU A 14 -1.70 -8.52 -9.18
N MET A 15 -2.16 -7.35 -9.64
CA MET A 15 -1.78 -6.82 -10.96
C MET A 15 -0.31 -6.46 -11.04
N LEU A 16 0.26 -5.89 -9.98
CA LEU A 16 1.67 -5.51 -9.93
C LEU A 16 2.58 -6.73 -9.78
N GLU A 17 2.21 -7.73 -8.99
CA GLU A 17 2.98 -8.98 -8.86
C GLU A 17 2.94 -9.84 -10.11
N ALA A 18 1.84 -9.82 -10.87
CA ALA A 18 1.76 -10.49 -12.17
C ALA A 18 2.71 -9.87 -13.21
N ASN A 19 3.14 -8.62 -13.02
CA ASN A 19 4.00 -7.90 -13.95
C ASN A 19 5.49 -8.10 -13.62
N LYS A 20 6.23 -8.77 -14.50
CA LYS A 20 7.66 -9.11 -14.32
C LYS A 20 8.60 -7.90 -14.18
N ASN A 21 8.17 -6.73 -14.62
CA ASN A 21 8.95 -5.49 -14.55
C ASN A 21 8.89 -4.83 -13.17
N PHE A 22 7.95 -5.24 -12.32
CA PHE A 22 7.80 -4.73 -10.98
C PHE A 22 8.14 -5.83 -9.96
N LYS A 23 8.86 -5.46 -8.91
CA LYS A 23 9.14 -6.33 -7.78
C LYS A 23 8.65 -5.66 -6.51
N ASN A 24 7.82 -6.36 -5.75
CA ASN A 24 7.40 -5.91 -4.43
C ASN A 24 8.66 -5.70 -3.57
N THR A 25 8.72 -4.58 -2.87
CA THR A 25 9.81 -4.31 -1.91
C THR A 25 9.71 -5.19 -0.66
N GLN A 26 8.51 -5.68 -0.35
CA GLN A 26 8.30 -6.68 0.66
C GLN A 26 8.64 -8.07 0.13
N SER A 27 9.21 -8.92 0.99
CA SER A 27 9.63 -10.28 0.62
C SER A 27 8.46 -11.24 0.34
N ALA A 28 7.22 -10.84 0.65
CA ALA A 28 6.01 -11.65 0.51
C ALA A 28 4.85 -10.82 -0.08
N HIS A 29 3.71 -11.48 -0.33
CA HIS A 29 2.43 -10.86 -0.70
C HIS A 29 1.86 -10.07 0.50
N THR A 30 2.56 -9.00 0.88
CA THR A 30 2.24 -8.17 2.03
C THR A 30 2.33 -6.71 1.64
N TYR A 31 1.40 -5.93 2.20
CA TYR A 31 1.42 -4.48 2.11
C TYR A 31 2.60 -3.91 2.88
N THR A 32 3.14 -2.81 2.36
CA THR A 32 4.19 -2.09 3.06
C THR A 32 3.57 -1.39 4.26
N PRO A 33 4.14 -1.52 5.48
CA PRO A 33 3.75 -0.64 6.57
C PRO A 33 3.96 0.80 6.16
N ARG A 34 3.14 1.71 6.69
CA ARG A 34 3.18 3.14 6.36
C ARG A 34 4.63 3.65 6.43
N PRO A 35 5.22 4.13 5.33
CA PRO A 35 6.59 4.61 5.33
C PRO A 35 6.72 5.98 6.00
N GLU A 36 7.87 6.26 6.63
CA GLU A 36 8.13 7.52 7.34
C GLU A 36 8.14 8.74 6.41
N PHE A 37 8.51 8.57 5.13
CA PHE A 37 8.51 9.65 4.16
C PHE A 37 7.11 10.09 3.70
N ARG A 38 6.06 9.31 3.98
CA ARG A 38 4.70 9.69 3.62
C ARG A 38 4.15 10.62 4.70
N PRO A 39 3.85 11.90 4.40
CA PRO A 39 3.26 12.81 5.38
C PRO A 39 1.84 12.35 5.76
N LEU A 40 1.48 12.54 7.03
CA LEU A 40 0.19 12.10 7.57
C LEU A 40 -0.88 13.11 7.20
N SER A 41 -1.84 12.68 6.37
CA SER A 41 -2.90 13.58 5.95
C SER A 41 -3.84 13.89 7.13
N LYS A 42 -4.53 15.03 7.07
CA LYS A 42 -5.55 15.40 8.07
C LYS A 42 -6.69 14.37 8.13
N PHE A 43 -6.97 13.69 7.01
CA PHE A 43 -7.98 12.64 6.90
C PHE A 43 -7.56 11.37 7.64
N GLU A 44 -6.30 10.96 7.51
CA GLU A 44 -5.76 9.79 8.20
C GLU A 44 -5.70 9.97 9.72
N LYS A 45 -5.40 11.19 10.22
CA LYS A 45 -5.48 11.46 11.67
C LYS A 45 -6.87 11.16 12.24
N ARG A 46 -7.93 11.37 11.46
CA ARG A 46 -9.32 11.12 11.86
C ARG A 46 -9.72 9.66 11.62
N GLY A 47 -9.28 9.08 10.50
CA GLY A 47 -9.57 7.68 10.12
C GLY A 47 -8.87 6.64 10.98
N ASN A 48 -7.67 6.91 11.50
CA ASN A 48 -6.95 6.02 12.41
C ASN A 48 -7.75 5.75 13.71
N LYS A 49 -8.57 6.72 14.13
CA LYS A 49 -9.47 6.61 15.29
C LYS A 49 -10.69 5.71 15.02
N LEU A 50 -10.97 5.41 13.75
CA LEU A 50 -12.10 4.60 13.29
C LEU A 50 -11.67 3.24 12.74
N GLY A 51 -10.37 2.91 12.78
CA GLY A 51 -9.85 1.64 12.26
C GLY A 51 -9.81 1.55 10.73
N HIS A 52 -9.96 2.66 10.01
CA HIS A 52 -9.75 2.68 8.57
C HIS A 52 -8.25 2.56 8.26
N GLY A 53 -7.85 1.37 7.81
CA GLY A 53 -6.49 1.10 7.36
C GLY A 53 -6.20 1.88 6.07
N VAL A 54 -4.92 2.23 5.88
CA VAL A 54 -4.39 2.66 4.60
C VAL A 54 -3.37 1.60 4.18
N TRP A 55 -3.52 1.12 2.96
CA TRP A 55 -2.66 0.12 2.35
C TRP A 55 -1.64 0.82 1.47
N ASP A 56 -0.38 0.80 1.91
CA ASP A 56 0.75 1.29 1.14
C ASP A 56 1.36 0.13 0.33
N LEU A 57 1.49 0.30 -0.99
CA LEU A 57 2.13 -0.64 -1.92
C LEU A 57 3.38 0.01 -2.49
N ILE A 58 4.56 -0.52 -2.16
CA ILE A 58 5.84 -0.04 -2.70
C ILE A 58 6.46 -1.14 -3.56
N PHE A 59 6.57 -0.84 -4.85
CA PHE A 59 7.22 -1.69 -5.85
C PHE A 59 8.42 -0.95 -6.42
N THR A 60 9.44 -1.72 -6.78
CA THR A 60 10.63 -1.25 -7.49
C THR A 60 10.61 -1.80 -8.90
N ASN A 61 11.11 -1.01 -9.86
CA ASN A 61 11.36 -1.51 -11.20
C ASN A 61 12.51 -2.52 -11.13
N ARG A 62 12.33 -3.65 -11.82
CA ARG A 62 13.38 -4.67 -11.96
C ARG A 62 14.37 -4.31 -13.06
#